data_AF-A0AAU2RYC0-F1
#
_entry.id   AF-A0AAU2RYC0-F1
#
_cell.length_a   1.000
_cell.length_b   1.000
_cell.length_c   1.000
_cell.angle_alpha   90.00
_cell.angle_beta   90.00
_cell.angle_gamma   90.00
#
_symmetry.space_group_name_H-M   'P 1'
#
loop_
_entity.id
_entity.type
_entity.pdbx_description
1 polymer ?
#
loop_
_entity_poly.entity_id
_entity_poly.type
_entity_poly.pdbx_seq_one_letter_code
_entity_poly.pdbx_strand_id
1 'polypeptide(L)'
;MCHALVPEDSCSHRRQVRLVDLAKKTERAFGGPQDMEFGFDAAGKLWLFQARPITAMAARPLRGARLLDPGPVAETLPGVLQLLENL
;
A
#
# COMPACT_ATOMS: atom_id res chain seq x y z
N MET A 1 1.89 -0.51 -3.19
CA MET A 1 2.24 -1.65 -4.06
C MET A 1 3.74 -1.52 -4.29
N CYS A 2 4.57 -2.50 -3.92
CA CYS A 2 6.02 -2.36 -4.02
C CYS A 2 6.46 -2.72 -5.44
N HIS A 3 6.62 -1.74 -6.33
CA HIS A 3 7.23 -1.99 -7.64
C HIS A 3 8.73 -1.78 -7.51
N ALA A 4 9.45 -2.87 -7.34
CA ALA A 4 10.88 -2.85 -7.16
C ALA A 4 11.52 -3.46 -8.41
N LEU A 5 12.35 -2.69 -9.11
CA LEU A 5 13.25 -3.23 -10.14
C LEU A 5 14.36 -3.99 -9.40
N VAL A 6 14.09 -5.24 -9.01
CA VAL A 6 15.05 -6.05 -8.23
C VAL A 6 15.45 -7.28 -9.02
N PRO A 7 16.75 -7.59 -9.17
CA PRO A 7 17.22 -8.85 -9.74
C PRO A 7 16.74 -10.06 -8.91
N GLU A 8 16.71 -11.22 -9.54
CA GLU A 8 15.96 -12.44 -9.17
C GLU A 8 16.26 -13.03 -7.77
N ASP A 9 17.29 -12.54 -7.05
CA ASP A 9 17.67 -12.94 -5.67
C ASP A 9 17.24 -11.91 -4.58
N SER A 10 16.08 -11.31 -4.74
CA SER A 10 15.57 -10.22 -3.89
C SER A 10 14.97 -10.67 -2.54
N CYS A 11 14.67 -11.95 -2.40
CA CYS A 11 13.77 -12.47 -1.36
C CYS A 11 14.49 -13.02 -0.10
N SER A 12 15.70 -12.57 0.22
CA SER A 12 16.31 -12.97 1.50
C SER A 12 15.57 -12.32 2.67
N HIS A 13 15.31 -13.09 3.73
CA HIS A 13 14.54 -12.63 4.90
C HIS A 13 15.09 -11.33 5.50
N ARG A 14 16.43 -11.20 5.53
CA ARG A 14 17.12 -9.99 6.02
C ARG A 14 16.85 -8.76 5.14
N ARG A 15 16.76 -8.91 3.82
CA ARG A 15 16.44 -7.81 2.89
C ARG A 15 14.98 -7.37 3.07
N GLN A 16 14.06 -8.32 3.24
CA GLN A 16 12.65 -8.03 3.51
C GLN A 16 12.45 -7.23 4.80
N VAL A 17 13.09 -7.63 5.91
CA VAL A 17 12.99 -6.89 7.18
C VAL A 17 13.44 -5.44 7.02
N ARG A 18 14.57 -5.22 6.34
CA ARG A 18 15.09 -3.85 6.08
C ARG A 18 14.16 -3.02 5.21
N LEU A 19 13.53 -3.64 4.22
CA LEU A 19 12.55 -2.99 3.37
C LEU A 19 11.28 -2.60 4.14
N VAL A 20 10.78 -3.49 5.01
CA VAL A 20 9.63 -3.22 5.89
C VAL A 20 9.94 -2.06 6.84
N ASP A 21 11.16 -2.02 7.40
CA ASP A 21 11.58 -0.92 8.27
C ASP A 21 11.68 0.41 7.51
N LEU A 22 12.19 0.40 6.27
CA LEU A 22 12.19 1.57 5.40
C LEU A 22 10.76 2.04 5.15
N ALA A 23 9.86 1.15 4.73
CA ALA A 23 8.45 1.49 4.44
C ALA A 23 7.76 2.15 5.64
N LYS A 24 7.92 1.58 6.86
CA LYS A 24 7.36 2.15 8.09
C LYS A 24 7.95 3.52 8.43
N LYS A 25 9.25 3.74 8.18
CA LYS A 25 9.89 5.05 8.40
C LYS A 25 9.37 6.08 7.41
N THR A 26 9.25 5.71 6.14
CA THR A 26 8.72 6.58 5.09
C THR A 26 7.27 6.96 5.37
N GLU A 27 6.41 6.00 5.72
CA GLU A 27 5.02 6.28 6.11
C GLU A 27 4.94 7.29 7.27
N ARG A 28 5.73 7.10 8.33
CA ARG A 28 5.79 8.04 9.45
C ARG A 28 6.28 9.43 9.05
N ALA A 29 7.27 9.51 8.16
CA ALA A 29 7.82 10.78 7.71
C ALA A 29 6.85 11.59 6.84
N PHE A 30 6.02 10.90 6.03
CA PHE A 30 5.07 11.54 5.11
C PHE A 30 3.61 11.54 5.60
N GLY A 31 3.34 10.98 6.78
CA GLY A 31 2.03 11.04 7.43
C GLY A 31 0.96 10.11 6.84
N GLY A 32 1.34 9.15 5.99
CA GLY A 32 0.40 8.22 5.38
C GLY A 32 1.04 7.25 4.39
N PRO A 33 0.25 6.34 3.79
CA PRO A 33 0.75 5.29 2.91
C PRO A 33 1.48 5.85 1.68
N GLN A 34 2.65 5.27 1.40
CA GLN A 34 3.51 5.70 0.29
C GLN A 34 3.70 4.59 -0.73
N ASP A 35 3.69 4.98 -2.00
CA ASP A 35 4.22 4.22 -3.11
C ASP A 35 5.71 4.57 -3.25
N MET A 36 6.58 3.56 -3.18
CA MET A 36 8.03 3.75 -3.01
C MET A 36 8.82 3.04 -4.11
N GLU A 37 9.80 3.74 -4.67
CA GLU A 37 10.83 3.17 -5.53
C GLU A 37 12.15 3.10 -4.77
N PHE A 38 12.77 1.92 -4.76
CA PHE A 38 13.98 1.65 -3.99
C PHE A 38 14.90 0.67 -4.72
N GLY A 39 16.15 0.60 -4.27
CA GLY A 39 17.14 -0.33 -4.81
C GLY A 39 18.16 -0.76 -3.77
N PHE A 40 18.80 -1.90 -4.02
CA PHE A 40 19.99 -2.33 -3.30
C PHE A 40 21.22 -2.09 -4.18
N ASP A 41 22.27 -1.49 -3.62
CA ASP A 41 23.56 -1.42 -4.32
C ASP A 41 24.33 -2.75 -4.22
N ALA A 42 25.49 -2.82 -4.87
CA ALA A 42 26.35 -4.01 -4.87
C ALA A 42 26.84 -4.42 -3.47
N ALA A 43 26.91 -3.48 -2.52
CA ALA A 43 27.26 -3.75 -1.13
C ALA A 43 26.03 -4.16 -0.28
N GLY A 44 24.84 -4.22 -0.89
CA GLY A 44 23.60 -4.55 -0.21
C GLY A 44 23.05 -3.42 0.65
N LYS A 45 23.48 -2.17 0.47
CA LYS A 45 22.83 -1.01 1.11
C LYS A 45 21.52 -0.72 0.40
N LEU A 46 20.49 -0.39 1.17
CA LEU A 46 19.16 -0.07 0.69
C LEU A 46 19.05 1.45 0.51
N TRP A 47 18.59 1.87 -0.65
CA TRP A 47 18.38 3.27 -1.04
C TRP A 47 16.93 3.51 -1.44
N LEU A 48 16.37 4.65 -1.04
CA LEU A 48 15.05 5.14 -1.45
C LEU A 48 15.26 6.20 -2.54
N PHE A 49 14.65 6.02 -3.70
CA PHE A 49 14.75 6.95 -4.83
C PHE A 49 13.53 7.87 -4.89
N GLN A 50 12.34 7.30 -4.68
CA GLN A 50 11.08 8.03 -4.74
C GLN A 50 10.14 7.55 -3.63
N ALA A 51 9.39 8.49 -3.07
CA ALA A 51 8.20 8.23 -2.27
C ALA A 51 7.10 9.19 -2.72
N ARG A 52 5.90 8.66 -2.98
CA ARG A 52 4.72 9.47 -3.30
C ARG A 52 3.49 8.97 -2.53
N PRO A 53 2.57 9.84 -2.11
CA PRO A 53 1.34 9.42 -1.45
C PRO A 53 0.52 8.49 -2.34
N ILE A 54 -0.01 7.40 -1.76
CA ILE A 54 -1.00 6.57 -2.45
C ILE A 54 -2.34 7.31 -2.43
N THR A 55 -2.84 7.68 -3.61
CA THR A 55 -4.10 8.43 -3.76
C THR A 55 -5.30 7.56 -4.12
N ALA A 56 -5.07 6.36 -4.64
CA ALA A 56 -6.12 5.40 -5.05
C ALA A 56 -6.47 4.41 -3.93
N MET A 57 -6.70 4.90 -2.71
CA MET A 57 -7.16 4.05 -1.61
C MET A 57 -8.69 4.11 -1.48
N ALA A 58 -9.34 2.95 -1.46
CA ALA A 58 -10.74 2.87 -1.03
C ALA A 58 -10.86 3.43 0.40
N ALA A 59 -12.00 4.06 0.69
CA ALA A 59 -12.29 4.53 2.04
C ALA A 59 -12.11 3.38 3.04
N ARG A 60 -11.38 3.65 4.12
CA ARG A 60 -11.18 2.62 5.15
C ARG A 60 -12.55 2.25 5.71
N PRO A 61 -12.93 0.96 5.72
CA PRO A 61 -14.20 0.55 6.28
C PRO A 61 -14.30 0.99 7.74
N LEU A 62 -15.49 1.42 8.14
CA LEU A 62 -15.78 1.76 9.54
C LEU A 62 -15.44 0.57 10.45
N ARG A 63 -14.98 0.84 11.67
CA ARG A 63 -14.74 -0.23 12.65
C ARG A 63 -16.05 -1.01 12.85
N GLY A 64 -16.00 -2.34 12.67
CA GLY A 64 -17.16 -3.22 12.79
C GLY A 64 -17.92 -3.47 11.49
N ALA A 65 -17.47 -2.93 10.35
CA ALA A 65 -18.05 -3.27 9.05
C ALA A 65 -17.91 -4.78 8.78
N ARG A 66 -19.00 -5.41 8.30
CA ARG A 66 -18.95 -6.79 7.81
C ARG A 66 -18.37 -6.80 6.39
N LEU A 67 -17.44 -7.71 6.14
CA LEU A 67 -16.99 -8.03 4.80
C LEU A 67 -18.15 -8.73 4.08
N LEU A 68 -18.82 -8.01 3.19
CA LEU A 68 -19.78 -8.60 2.27
C LEU A 68 -19.03 -9.01 1.01
N ASP A 69 -19.35 -10.20 0.50
CA ASP A 69 -18.78 -10.69 -0.75
C ASP A 69 -19.12 -9.72 -1.89
N PRO A 70 -18.20 -9.44 -2.83
CA PRO A 70 -18.41 -8.53 -3.96
C PRO A 70 -19.38 -9.09 -5.02
N GLY A 71 -20.42 -9.82 -4.59
CA GLY A 71 -21.49 -10.35 -5.43
C GLY A 71 -22.22 -9.27 -6.24
N PRO A 72 -23.33 -9.61 -6.93
CA PRO A 72 -23.91 -8.83 -8.04
C PRO A 72 -24.13 -7.32 -7.80
N VAL A 73 -24.17 -6.90 -6.53
CA VAL A 73 -24.20 -5.50 -6.08
C VAL A 73 -22.99 -4.70 -6.58
N ALA A 74 -21.78 -5.26 -6.56
CA ALA A 74 -20.57 -4.56 -7.05
C ALA A 74 -20.59 -4.35 -8.58
N GLU A 75 -21.25 -5.24 -9.32
CA GLU A 75 -21.45 -5.11 -10.77
C GLU A 75 -22.52 -4.07 -11.12
N THR A 76 -23.53 -3.93 -10.26
CA THR A 76 -24.67 -3.03 -10.48
C THR A 76 -24.36 -1.59 -10.04
N LEU A 77 -23.51 -1.41 -9.03
CA LEU A 77 -23.22 -0.11 -8.42
C LEU A 77 -21.70 0.10 -8.31
N PRO A 78 -21.06 0.71 -9.34
CA PRO A 78 -19.61 0.88 -9.38
C PRO A 78 -19.07 1.96 -8.42
N GLY A 79 -19.96 2.69 -7.72
CA GLY A 79 -19.61 3.68 -6.71
C GLY A 79 -19.70 3.13 -5.29
N VAL A 80 -18.95 3.73 -4.35
CA VAL A 80 -19.10 3.44 -2.91
C VAL A 80 -20.52 3.80 -2.48
N LEU A 81 -21.29 2.81 -2.03
CA LEU A 81 -22.63 3.04 -1.48
C LEU A 81 -22.51 3.84 -0.19
N GLN A 82 -22.99 5.08 -0.23
CA GLN A 82 -23.16 5.91 0.96
C GLN A 82 -24.53 5.62 1.58
N LEU A 83 -24.61 5.75 2.90
CA LEU A 83 -25.88 5.67 3.62
C LEU A 83 -26.79 6.78 3.07
N LEU A 84 -28.00 6.43 2.64
CA LEU A 84 -29.01 7.41 2.26
C LEU A 84 -29.28 8.30 3.48
N GLU A 85 -28.93 9.57 3.37
CA GLU A 85 -29.35 10.58 4.33
C GLU A 85 -30.86 10.76 4.14
N ASN A 86 -31.64 10.33 5.13
CA ASN A 86 -33.08 10.54 5.15
C ASN A 86 -33.38 12.05 5.08
N LEU A 87 -33.99 12.50 3.98
CA LEU A 87 -34.85 13.68 3.91
C LEU A 87 -36.30 13.24 3.78
#